data_AF-A0AAP9KJQ9-F1
#
_entry.id   AF-A0AAP9KJQ9-F1
#
_cell.length_a   1.000
_cell.length_b   1.000
_cell.length_c   1.000
_cell.angle_alpha   90.00
_cell.angle_beta   90.00
_cell.angle_gamma   90.00
#
_symmetry.space_group_name_H-M   'P 1'
#
loop_
_entity.id
_entity.type
_entity.pdbx_description
1 polymer ?
#
loop_
_entity_poly.entity_id
_entity_poly.type
_entity_poly.pdbx_seq_one_letter_code
_entity_poly.pdbx_strand_id
1 'polypeptide(L)'
;MAKLLLWILLLIAVYAVWKVWFKIKINRTFQQSCQDIANIANIVQDPITHKAPRPVEEVVEEVAEYEQQLFDDIAEIFLSLKVSSRDPEDAETIQQEVLNKMPAKAHTQIRQLDLGEWSIYWSFYEQSLEYFVGKYGVFITHVDRFGQEHKYNNSEQFQTD
;
A
#
# COMPACT_ATOMS: atom_id res chain seq x y z
N MET A 1 -1.99 -34.72 29.54
CA MET A 1 -3.17 -33.83 29.49
C MET A 1 -2.79 -32.36 29.72
N ALA A 2 -2.49 -31.92 30.95
CA ALA A 2 -2.25 -30.49 31.26
C ALA A 2 -1.02 -29.87 30.58
N LYS A 3 0.07 -30.64 30.40
CA LYS A 3 1.29 -30.18 29.71
C LYS A 3 1.03 -29.85 28.23
N LEU A 4 0.14 -30.61 27.58
CA LEU A 4 -0.18 -30.44 26.15
C LEU A 4 -1.05 -29.19 25.94
N LEU A 5 -1.99 -28.95 26.86
CA LEU A 5 -2.76 -27.69 26.94
C LEU A 5 -1.87 -26.45 27.11
N LEU A 6 -0.85 -26.53 27.97
CA LEU A 6 0.11 -25.43 28.16
C LEU A 6 0.90 -25.11 26.89
N TRP A 7 1.33 -26.13 26.13
CA TRP A 7 2.04 -25.94 24.85
C TRP A 7 1.15 -25.26 23.79
N ILE A 8 -0.12 -25.67 23.70
CA ILE A 8 -1.09 -25.06 22.77
C ILE A 8 -1.33 -23.60 23.14
N LEU A 9 -1.49 -23.30 24.43
CA LEU A 9 -1.74 -21.94 24.91
C LEU A 9 -0.55 -21.01 24.63
N LEU A 10 0.67 -21.54 24.75
CA LEU A 10 1.90 -20.81 24.40
C LEU A 10 1.99 -20.53 22.89
N LEU A 11 1.65 -21.49 22.03
CA LEU A 11 1.64 -21.30 20.57
C LEU A 11 0.65 -20.20 20.14
N ILE A 12 -0.55 -20.18 20.73
CA ILE A 12 -1.57 -19.15 20.45
C ILE A 12 -1.07 -17.77 20.87
N ALA A 13 -0.43 -17.67 22.05
CA ALA A 13 0.12 -16.41 22.54
C ALA A 13 1.24 -15.88 21.63
N VAL A 14 2.14 -16.77 21.16
CA VAL A 14 3.22 -16.40 20.22
C VAL A 14 2.65 -15.93 18.88
N TYR A 15 1.67 -16.63 18.33
CA TYR A 15 1.02 -16.23 17.07
C TYR A 15 0.33 -14.86 17.18
N ALA A 16 -0.39 -14.60 18.28
CA ALA A 16 -1.02 -13.30 18.52
C ALA A 16 0.00 -12.15 18.62
N VAL A 17 1.13 -12.38 19.32
CA VAL A 17 2.21 -11.40 19.42
C VAL A 17 2.87 -11.15 18.06
N TRP A 18 3.11 -12.20 17.27
CA TRP A 18 3.64 -12.08 15.91
C TRP A 18 2.75 -11.23 15.02
N LYS A 19 1.44 -11.48 15.03
CA LYS A 19 0.43 -10.72 14.26
C LYS A 19 0.41 -9.23 14.64
N VAL A 20 0.43 -8.93 15.94
CA VAL A 20 0.45 -7.54 16.43
C VAL A 20 1.76 -6.85 16.05
N TRP A 21 2.90 -7.55 16.15
CA TRP A 21 4.19 -7.02 15.72
C TRP A 21 4.20 -6.71 14.22
N PHE A 22 3.58 -7.55 13.40
CA PHE A 22 3.44 -7.32 11.96
C PHE A 22 2.63 -6.05 11.66
N LYS A 23 1.44 -5.89 12.26
CA LYS A 23 0.62 -4.66 12.14
C LYS A 23 1.36 -3.41 12.61
N ILE A 24 2.13 -3.51 13.69
CA ILE A 24 2.90 -2.36 14.20
C ILE A 24 4.05 -2.02 13.26
N LYS A 25 4.73 -3.02 12.69
CA LYS A 25 5.86 -2.80 11.79
C LYS A 25 5.41 -2.09 10.51
N ILE A 26 4.36 -2.59 9.86
CA ILE A 26 3.84 -1.98 8.63
C ILE A 26 3.28 -0.58 8.89
N ASN A 27 2.47 -0.41 9.95
CA ASN A 27 1.91 0.89 10.30
C ASN A 27 2.99 1.90 10.72
N ARG A 28 4.04 1.51 11.46
CA ARG A 28 5.12 2.44 11.86
C ARG A 28 5.97 2.88 10.67
N THR A 29 6.37 1.96 9.79
CA THR A 29 7.20 2.31 8.63
C THR A 29 6.39 3.15 7.65
N PHE A 30 5.11 2.83 7.44
CA PHE A 30 4.21 3.66 6.64
C PHE A 30 3.97 5.03 7.28
N GLN A 31 3.76 5.10 8.60
CA GLN A 31 3.46 6.35 9.30
C GLN A 31 4.63 7.35 9.27
N GLN A 32 5.88 6.86 9.33
CA GLN A 32 7.06 7.71 9.11
C GLN A 32 7.08 8.31 7.70
N SER A 33 6.82 7.50 6.67
CA SER A 33 6.73 7.99 5.29
C SER A 33 5.53 8.92 5.07
N CYS A 34 4.41 8.71 5.79
CA CYS A 34 3.27 9.63 5.82
C CYS A 34 3.61 10.99 6.44
N GLN A 35 4.57 11.08 7.36
CA GLN A 35 5.05 12.39 7.82
C GLN A 35 5.72 13.15 6.68
N ASP A 36 6.43 12.46 5.79
CA ASP A 36 7.05 13.08 4.61
C ASP A 36 5.98 13.51 3.58
N ILE A 37 4.93 12.71 3.34
CA ILE A 37 3.77 13.15 2.52
C ILE A 37 3.10 14.36 3.15
N ALA A 38 2.84 14.35 4.46
CA ALA A 38 2.21 15.47 5.14
C ALA A 38 3.08 16.73 5.06
N ASN A 39 4.40 16.59 5.07
CA ASN A 39 5.33 17.71 4.86
C ASN A 39 5.26 18.24 3.42
N ILE A 40 5.21 17.37 2.41
CA ILE A 40 5.04 17.76 0.99
C ILE A 40 3.68 18.45 0.78
N ALA A 41 2.60 17.87 1.31
CA ALA A 41 1.26 18.45 1.26
C ALA A 41 1.20 19.81 1.95
N ASN A 42 1.88 20.01 3.09
CA ASN A 42 1.97 21.31 3.76
C ASN A 42 2.81 22.34 2.98
N ILE A 43 3.88 21.92 2.29
CA ILE A 43 4.71 22.82 1.45
C ILE A 43 3.92 23.32 0.22
N VAL A 44 3.01 22.50 -0.31
CA VAL A 44 2.14 22.86 -1.44
C VAL A 44 0.92 23.68 -1.01
N GLN A 45 0.58 23.68 0.29
CA GLN A 45 -0.55 24.41 0.87
C GLN A 45 -0.21 25.86 1.26
N ASP A 46 0.64 26.55 0.49
CA ASP A 46 0.73 28.00 0.61
C ASP A 46 -0.63 28.63 0.24
N PRO A 47 -1.11 29.62 1.02
CA PRO A 47 -2.54 29.89 1.14
C PRO A 47 -3.11 30.44 -0.16
N ILE A 48 -4.17 29.77 -0.63
CA ILE A 48 -5.07 30.23 -1.68
C ILE A 48 -5.48 31.67 -1.33
N THR A 49 -4.87 32.63 -2.02
CA THR A 49 -5.34 34.01 -2.06
C THR A 49 -6.72 33.97 -2.69
N HIS A 50 -7.75 34.22 -1.89
CA HIS A 50 -9.11 34.43 -2.33
C HIS A 50 -9.16 35.46 -3.47
N LYS A 51 -9.38 35.01 -4.72
CA LYS A 51 -9.87 35.87 -5.79
C LYS A 51 -10.76 35.11 -6.80
N ALA A 52 -12.00 35.59 -6.86
CA ALA A 52 -13.03 35.43 -7.89
C ALA A 52 -13.60 34.02 -8.14
N PRO A 53 -14.87 33.90 -8.62
CA PRO A 53 -15.48 32.62 -8.92
C PRO A 53 -14.81 32.03 -10.17
N ARG A 54 -14.02 30.97 -9.99
CA ARG A 54 -13.43 30.20 -11.10
C ARG A 54 -14.52 29.33 -11.76
N PRO A 55 -14.48 29.09 -13.09
CA PRO A 55 -15.37 28.17 -13.77
C PRO A 55 -15.33 26.78 -13.12
N VAL A 56 -16.49 26.16 -12.92
CA VAL A 56 -16.63 24.85 -12.25
C VAL A 56 -15.82 23.76 -12.94
N GLU A 57 -15.67 23.83 -14.27
CA GLU A 57 -14.91 22.85 -15.06
C GLU A 57 -13.40 22.90 -14.77
N GLU A 58 -12.82 24.11 -14.65
CA GLU A 58 -11.42 24.31 -14.26
C GLU A 58 -11.15 23.79 -12.84
N VAL A 59 -12.11 23.96 -11.93
CA VAL A 59 -12.01 23.44 -10.55
C VAL A 59 -12.09 21.90 -10.52
N VAL A 60 -12.88 21.28 -11.40
CA VAL A 60 -13.00 19.81 -11.47
C VAL A 60 -11.73 19.19 -12.04
N GLU A 61 -11.13 19.80 -13.05
CA GLU A 61 -9.88 19.35 -13.66
C GLU A 61 -8.70 19.48 -12.66
N GLU A 62 -8.58 20.60 -11.96
CA GLU A 62 -7.55 20.82 -10.92
C GLU A 62 -7.66 19.81 -9.77
N VAL A 63 -8.89 19.47 -9.34
CA VAL A 63 -9.11 18.43 -8.32
C VAL A 63 -8.71 17.05 -8.85
N ALA A 64 -8.98 16.74 -10.11
CA ALA A 64 -8.61 15.46 -10.70
C ALA A 64 -7.08 15.30 -10.82
N GLU A 65 -6.36 16.35 -11.23
CA GLU A 65 -4.89 16.33 -11.28
C GLU A 65 -4.28 16.13 -9.89
N TYR A 66 -4.81 16.82 -8.87
CA TYR A 66 -4.37 16.66 -7.49
C TYR A 66 -4.63 15.24 -6.96
N GLU A 67 -5.80 14.66 -7.23
CA GLU A 67 -6.09 13.28 -6.82
C GLU A 67 -5.18 12.27 -7.54
N GLN A 68 -4.84 12.51 -8.82
CA GLN A 68 -3.89 11.66 -9.54
C GLN A 68 -2.48 11.75 -8.95
N GLN A 69 -2.02 12.96 -8.59
CA GLN A 69 -0.76 13.15 -7.86
C GLN A 69 -0.77 12.38 -6.52
N LEU A 70 -1.85 12.48 -5.76
CA LEU A 70 -1.98 11.79 -4.47
C LEU A 70 -1.86 10.26 -4.64
N PHE A 71 -2.44 9.69 -5.70
CA PHE A 71 -2.29 8.27 -5.99
C PHE A 71 -0.83 7.88 -6.24
N ASP A 72 -0.11 8.65 -7.07
CA ASP A 72 1.31 8.41 -7.38
C ASP A 72 2.16 8.47 -6.10
N ASP A 73 1.98 9.50 -5.28
CA ASP A 73 2.76 9.71 -4.05
C ASP A 73 2.63 8.53 -3.08
N ILE A 74 1.40 8.01 -2.93
CA ILE A 74 1.12 6.87 -2.06
C ILE A 74 1.72 5.59 -2.62
N ALA A 75 1.62 5.40 -3.94
CA ALA A 75 2.19 4.24 -4.59
C ALA A 75 3.72 4.24 -4.49
N GLU A 76 4.39 5.37 -4.75
CA GLU A 76 5.83 5.52 -4.59
C GLU A 76 6.28 5.20 -3.17
N ILE A 77 5.56 5.70 -2.18
CA ILE A 77 5.84 5.39 -0.78
C ILE A 77 5.65 3.92 -0.50
N PHE A 78 4.55 3.32 -0.94
CA PHE A 78 4.33 1.91 -0.75
C PHE A 78 5.44 1.04 -1.38
N LEU A 79 5.93 1.41 -2.57
CA LEU A 79 7.12 0.80 -3.18
C LEU A 79 8.38 0.98 -2.31
N SER A 80 8.61 2.19 -1.76
CA SER A 80 9.79 2.51 -0.94
C SER A 80 9.85 1.73 0.37
N LEU A 81 8.69 1.35 0.93
CA LEU A 81 8.57 0.57 2.16
C LEU A 81 9.07 -0.87 2.01
N LYS A 82 9.21 -1.36 0.77
CA LYS A 82 9.71 -2.71 0.47
C LYS A 82 8.95 -3.79 1.24
N VAL A 83 7.62 -3.61 1.33
CA VAL A 83 6.72 -4.58 1.96
C VAL A 83 6.90 -5.92 1.26
N SER A 84 7.06 -6.97 2.05
CA SER A 84 7.41 -8.32 1.58
C SER A 84 6.65 -9.41 2.33
N SER A 85 5.42 -9.09 2.79
CA SER A 85 4.55 -10.13 3.33
C SER A 85 4.18 -11.13 2.25
N ARG A 86 4.22 -12.41 2.60
CA ARG A 86 3.77 -13.51 1.74
C ARG A 86 2.49 -14.16 2.26
N ASP A 87 2.07 -13.80 3.47
CA ASP A 87 0.91 -14.38 4.14
C ASP A 87 -0.39 -13.82 3.53
N PRO A 88 -1.25 -14.65 2.92
CA PRO A 88 -2.54 -14.19 2.41
C PRO A 88 -3.43 -13.55 3.48
N GLU A 89 -3.27 -13.89 4.76
CA GLU A 89 -4.03 -13.27 5.86
C GLU A 89 -3.69 -11.77 6.04
N ASP A 90 -2.53 -11.33 5.56
CA ASP A 90 -2.14 -9.92 5.62
C ASP A 90 -2.76 -9.09 4.48
N ALA A 91 -3.34 -9.73 3.46
CA ALA A 91 -3.82 -9.04 2.26
C ALA A 91 -4.87 -7.97 2.59
N GLU A 92 -5.82 -8.26 3.47
CA GLU A 92 -6.83 -7.28 3.90
C GLU A 92 -6.22 -6.12 4.68
N THR A 93 -5.23 -6.39 5.52
CA THR A 93 -4.57 -5.34 6.31
C THR A 93 -3.79 -4.41 5.38
N ILE A 94 -2.99 -4.97 4.47
CA ILE A 94 -2.24 -4.21 3.46
C ILE A 94 -3.20 -3.42 2.57
N GLN A 95 -4.31 -4.04 2.13
CA GLN A 95 -5.33 -3.38 1.34
C GLN A 95 -5.85 -2.13 2.03
N GLN A 96 -6.33 -2.26 3.27
CA GLN A 96 -6.94 -1.18 4.03
C GLN A 96 -5.97 -0.07 4.38
N GLU A 97 -4.72 -0.40 4.75
CA GLU A 97 -3.73 0.62 5.10
C GLU A 97 -3.37 1.53 3.91
N VAL A 98 -3.29 0.97 2.71
CA VAL A 98 -3.05 1.74 1.48
C VAL A 98 -4.34 2.46 1.05
N LEU A 99 -5.47 1.75 1.00
CA LEU A 99 -6.75 2.32 0.52
C LEU A 99 -7.20 3.54 1.33
N ASN A 100 -7.03 3.52 2.66
CA ASN A 100 -7.43 4.63 3.54
C ASN A 100 -6.70 5.95 3.26
N LYS A 101 -5.66 5.90 2.42
CA LYS A 101 -4.84 7.06 2.08
C LYS A 101 -5.04 7.45 0.62
N MET A 102 -5.43 6.50 -0.24
CA MET A 102 -5.69 6.71 -1.66
C MET A 102 -6.82 7.73 -1.90
N PRO A 103 -6.92 8.29 -3.12
CA PRO A 103 -8.06 9.13 -3.50
C PRO A 103 -9.39 8.43 -3.22
N ALA A 104 -10.42 9.21 -2.86
CA ALA A 104 -11.72 8.67 -2.43
C ALA A 104 -12.42 7.79 -3.48
N LYS A 105 -12.10 8.01 -4.77
CA LYS A 105 -12.62 7.27 -5.92
C LYS A 105 -11.70 6.14 -6.39
N ALA A 106 -10.59 5.89 -5.70
CA ALA A 106 -9.71 4.77 -6.03
C ALA A 106 -10.45 3.44 -5.77
N HIS A 107 -10.27 2.50 -6.69
CA HIS A 107 -10.83 1.17 -6.57
C HIS A 107 -9.77 0.21 -6.06
N THR A 108 -10.18 -0.84 -5.36
CA THR A 108 -9.26 -1.90 -4.93
C THR A 108 -9.89 -3.28 -5.02
N GLN A 109 -9.06 -4.28 -5.27
CA GLN A 109 -9.45 -5.68 -5.34
C GLN A 109 -8.34 -6.58 -4.80
N ILE A 110 -8.70 -7.54 -3.95
CA ILE A 110 -7.83 -8.68 -3.63
C ILE A 110 -8.17 -9.80 -4.62
N ARG A 111 -7.15 -10.35 -5.26
CA ARG A 111 -7.24 -11.45 -6.22
C ARG A 111 -6.54 -12.67 -5.65
N GLN A 112 -7.24 -13.80 -5.63
CA GLN A 112 -6.60 -15.11 -5.48
C GLN A 112 -6.45 -15.74 -6.84
N LEU A 113 -5.29 -16.34 -7.09
CA LEU A 113 -4.92 -16.96 -8.35
C LEU A 113 -4.82 -18.48 -8.16
N ASP A 114 -4.87 -19.21 -9.27
CA ASP A 114 -5.07 -20.67 -9.26
C ASP A 114 -3.94 -21.47 -8.57
N LEU A 115 -2.75 -20.88 -8.40
CA LEU A 115 -1.57 -21.53 -7.83
C LEU A 115 -1.29 -21.11 -6.37
N GLY A 116 -2.28 -20.56 -5.67
CA GLY A 116 -2.10 -20.04 -4.31
C GLY A 116 -1.34 -18.71 -4.25
N GLU A 117 -1.12 -18.11 -5.41
CA GLU A 117 -0.63 -16.75 -5.54
C GLU A 117 -1.78 -15.79 -5.27
N TRP A 118 -1.44 -14.59 -4.82
CA TRP A 118 -2.45 -13.57 -4.56
C TRP A 118 -1.92 -12.20 -4.90
N SER A 119 -2.82 -11.29 -5.23
CA SER A 119 -2.46 -9.89 -5.44
C SER A 119 -3.49 -8.94 -4.85
N ILE A 120 -3.03 -7.74 -4.55
CA ILE A 120 -3.90 -6.60 -4.25
C ILE A 120 -3.67 -5.60 -5.37
N TYR A 121 -4.75 -5.22 -6.02
CA TYR A 121 -4.76 -4.26 -7.11
C TYR A 121 -5.49 -3.00 -6.65
N TRP A 122 -4.90 -1.84 -6.90
CA TRP A 122 -5.55 -0.54 -6.77
C TRP A 122 -5.50 0.17 -8.12
N SER A 123 -6.57 0.89 -8.45
CA SER A 123 -6.65 1.65 -9.70
C SER A 123 -7.37 2.97 -9.53
N PHE A 124 -6.89 3.98 -10.25
CA PHE A 124 -7.49 5.31 -10.30
C PHE A 124 -7.19 5.93 -11.68
N TYR A 125 -8.23 6.26 -12.46
CA TYR A 125 -8.08 6.62 -13.88
C TYR A 125 -7.21 5.60 -14.65
N GLU A 126 -6.09 6.05 -15.23
CA GLU A 126 -5.13 5.22 -15.96
C GLU A 126 -3.98 4.71 -15.07
N GLN A 127 -3.98 5.09 -13.79
CA GLN A 127 -2.97 4.70 -12.81
C GLN A 127 -3.32 3.36 -12.17
N SER A 128 -2.28 2.63 -11.78
CA SER A 128 -2.44 1.37 -11.08
C SER A 128 -1.34 1.13 -10.08
N LEU A 129 -1.65 0.38 -9.03
CA LEU A 129 -0.69 -0.18 -8.10
C LEU A 129 -1.06 -1.65 -7.90
N GLU A 130 -0.11 -2.55 -8.08
CA GLU A 130 -0.27 -3.97 -7.83
C GLU A 130 0.78 -4.46 -6.84
N TYR A 131 0.31 -5.11 -5.78
CA TYR A 131 1.12 -5.92 -4.87
C TYR A 131 0.85 -7.38 -5.19
N PHE A 132 1.77 -8.05 -5.87
CA PHE A 132 1.66 -9.44 -6.27
C PHE A 132 2.60 -10.33 -5.45
N VAL A 133 2.05 -11.41 -4.90
CA VAL A 133 2.79 -12.43 -4.16
C VAL A 133 2.74 -13.73 -4.95
N GLY A 134 3.91 -14.11 -5.46
CA GLY A 134 4.12 -15.35 -6.16
C GLY A 134 4.94 -16.36 -5.38
N LYS A 135 5.09 -17.55 -5.96
CA LYS A 135 5.98 -18.60 -5.44
C LYS A 135 7.43 -18.13 -5.23
N TYR A 136 7.89 -17.19 -6.06
CA TYR A 136 9.30 -16.76 -6.09
C TYR A 136 9.59 -15.50 -5.29
N GLY A 137 8.56 -14.85 -4.75
CA GLY A 137 8.75 -13.60 -4.01
C GLY A 137 7.56 -12.66 -4.11
N VAL A 138 7.84 -11.42 -3.72
CA VAL A 138 6.87 -10.31 -3.75
C VAL A 138 7.30 -9.33 -4.83
N PHE A 139 6.33 -8.89 -5.62
CA PHE A 139 6.52 -7.98 -6.74
C PHE A 139 5.51 -6.84 -6.59
N ILE A 140 6.01 -5.61 -6.57
CA ILE A 140 5.18 -4.41 -6.51
C ILE A 140 5.37 -3.65 -7.81
N THR A 141 4.27 -3.36 -8.50
CA THR A 141 4.29 -2.62 -9.77
C THR A 141 3.34 -1.43 -9.65
N HIS A 142 3.80 -0.25 -10.01
CA HIS A 142 2.98 0.95 -10.09
C HIS A 142 3.09 1.54 -11.49
N VAL A 143 1.95 1.85 -12.11
CA VAL A 143 1.89 2.67 -13.32
C VAL A 143 1.40 4.06 -12.92
N ASP A 144 2.25 5.06 -13.12
CA ASP A 144 1.97 6.45 -12.74
C ASP A 144 1.03 7.16 -13.73
N ARG A 145 0.64 8.40 -13.44
CA ARG A 145 -0.28 9.17 -14.30
C ARG A 145 0.26 9.47 -15.71
N PHE A 146 1.57 9.32 -15.90
CA PHE A 146 2.25 9.50 -17.18
C PHE A 146 2.45 8.17 -17.92
N GLY A 147 1.95 7.06 -17.35
CA GLY A 147 2.08 5.72 -17.91
C GLY A 147 3.46 5.09 -17.69
N GLN A 148 4.30 5.65 -16.82
CA GLN A 148 5.60 5.05 -16.51
C GLN A 148 5.46 3.98 -15.44
N GLU A 149 6.19 2.88 -15.64
CA GLU A 149 6.12 1.71 -14.77
C GLU A 149 7.27 1.72 -13.76
N HIS A 150 6.93 1.70 -12.47
CA HIS A 150 7.83 1.64 -11.33
C HIS A 150 7.72 0.27 -10.66
N LYS A 151 8.86 -0.38 -10.39
CA LYS A 151 8.90 -1.77 -9.91
C LYS A 151 9.75 -1.94 -8.68
N TYR A 152 9.27 -2.80 -7.78
CA TYR A 152 10.07 -3.37 -6.71
C TYR A 152 9.91 -4.89 -6.70
N ASN A 153 11.04 -5.59 -6.73
CA ASN A 153 11.08 -7.05 -6.72
C ASN A 153 11.86 -7.52 -5.50
N ASN A 154 11.21 -8.32 -4.65
CA ASN A 154 11.84 -9.09 -3.60
C ASN A 154 11.74 -10.58 -3.94
N SER A 155 12.66 -11.02 -4.81
CA SER A 155 12.86 -12.44 -5.09
C SER A 155 13.87 -13.01 -4.10
N GLU A 156 13.60 -14.19 -3.56
CA GLU A 156 14.67 -14.98 -2.95
C GLU A 156 15.70 -15.29 -4.05
N GLN A 157 16.88 -14.70 -3.98
CA GLN A 157 18.03 -15.27 -4.66
C GLN A 157 18.17 -16.67 -4.09
N PHE A 158 17.98 -17.70 -4.93
CA PHE A 158 18.49 -19.03 -4.63
C PHE A 158 19.98 -18.84 -4.29
N GLN A 159 20.32 -18.83 -3.00
CA GLN A 159 21.65 -19.18 -2.56
C GLN A 159 21.75 -20.67 -2.91
N THR A 160 22.23 -20.94 -4.12
CA THR A 160 22.78 -22.25 -4.44
C THR A 160 23.99 -22.42 -3.53
N ASP A 161 23.86 -23.33 -2.57
CA ASP A 161 24.96 -23.88 -1.78
C ASP A 161 26.12 -24.35 -2.67
#